data_AF-Q9GYQ2-F1
#
_entry.id   AF-Q9GYQ2-F1
#
_cell.length_a   1.000
_cell.length_b   1.000
_cell.length_c   1.000
_cell.angle_alpha   90.00
_cell.angle_beta   90.00
_cell.angle_gamma   90.00
#
_symmetry.space_group_name_H-M   'P 1'
#
loop_
_entity.id
_entity.type
_entity.pdbx_description
1 polymer ?
#
loop_
_entity_poly.entity_id
_entity_poly.type
_entity_poly.pdbx_seq_one_letter_code
_entity_poly.pdbx_strand_id
1 'polypeptide(L)'
;MLIVTVTVISLLVSVTHQLLMFDKVEDDHPCLLAMCDQDSGCVPLGCSVDQFDRIGCGYFRLNIYQFQQCYQPGKKDEDTENEAWMNCAQDYQCSASCIRTLATKFRVKCYGKSECETIARIHDGGANGCRDRGTIGYWKRVRDSCGPECNKPIFTRHF
;
A
#
# COMPACT_ATOMS: atom_id res chain seq x y z
N MET A 1 3.32 40.20 -28.66
CA MET A 1 4.04 39.78 -27.43
C MET A 1 3.14 38.98 -26.49
N LEU A 2 1.94 39.48 -26.12
CA LEU A 2 1.01 38.79 -25.20
C LEU A 2 0.59 37.37 -25.65
N ILE A 3 0.31 37.18 -26.94
CA ILE A 3 -0.10 35.87 -27.49
C ILE A 3 1.04 34.85 -27.34
N VAL A 4 2.27 35.24 -27.66
CA VAL A 4 3.46 34.39 -27.52
C VAL A 4 3.68 33.99 -26.07
N THR A 5 3.52 34.91 -25.13
CA THR A 5 3.64 34.61 -23.69
C THR A 5 2.56 33.64 -23.20
N VAL A 6 1.30 33.81 -23.63
CA VAL A 6 0.21 32.89 -23.25
C VAL A 6 0.46 31.48 -23.80
N THR A 7 0.85 31.36 -25.07
CA THR A 7 1.15 30.04 -25.67
C THR A 7 2.32 29.35 -24.98
N VAL A 8 3.37 30.09 -24.62
CA VAL A 8 4.51 29.53 -23.88
C VAL A 8 4.08 29.07 -22.49
N ILE A 9 3.27 29.86 -21.77
CA ILE A 9 2.75 29.48 -20.45
C ILE A 9 1.90 28.21 -20.55
N SER A 10 0.97 28.12 -21.51
CA SER A 10 0.15 26.91 -21.70
C SER A 10 1.00 25.67 -21.99
N LEU A 11 2.02 25.78 -22.85
CA LEU A 11 2.97 24.69 -23.12
C LEU A 11 3.73 24.28 -21.86
N LEU A 12 4.22 25.23 -21.07
CA LEU A 12 4.90 24.94 -19.80
C LEU A 12 3.96 24.27 -18.79
N VAL A 13 2.70 24.69 -18.70
CA VAL A 13 1.69 24.04 -17.84
C VAL A 13 1.43 22.61 -18.29
N SER A 14 1.31 22.35 -19.59
CA SER A 14 1.12 20.99 -20.12
C SER A 14 2.34 20.09 -19.86
N VAL A 15 3.56 20.59 -20.10
CA VAL A 15 4.80 19.82 -19.84
C VAL A 15 4.97 19.55 -18.35
N THR A 16 4.70 20.54 -17.49
CA THR A 16 4.76 20.34 -16.03
C THR A 16 3.71 19.37 -15.52
N HIS A 17 2.48 19.38 -16.07
CA HIS A 17 1.48 18.37 -15.71
C HIS A 17 1.93 16.95 -16.07
N GLN A 18 2.54 16.74 -17.23
CA GLN A 18 3.07 15.43 -17.63
C GLN A 18 4.21 14.96 -16.73
N LEU A 19 5.10 15.87 -16.30
CA LEU A 19 6.23 15.52 -15.41
C LEU A 19 5.81 15.26 -13.96
N LEU A 20 4.61 15.66 -13.55
CA LEU A 20 4.12 15.51 -12.17
C LEU A 20 3.15 14.33 -11.97
N MET A 21 2.72 13.67 -13.04
CA MET A 21 1.95 12.43 -12.91
C MET A 21 2.91 11.31 -12.53
N PHE A 22 2.93 10.94 -11.25
CA PHE A 22 3.44 9.63 -10.88
C PHE A 22 2.57 8.59 -11.59
N ASP A 23 3.18 7.71 -12.38
CA ASP A 23 2.47 6.59 -12.99
C ASP A 23 1.83 5.78 -11.86
N LYS A 24 0.50 5.83 -11.78
CA LYS A 24 -0.26 5.04 -10.82
C LYS A 24 -0.01 3.57 -11.12
N VAL A 25 0.14 2.75 -10.08
CA VAL A 25 0.24 1.31 -10.28
C VAL A 25 -1.12 0.76 -10.72
N GLU A 26 -1.17 0.14 -11.90
CA GLU A 26 -2.41 -0.36 -12.51
C GLU A 26 -2.49 -1.88 -12.62
N ASP A 27 -1.39 -2.60 -12.41
CA ASP A 27 -1.33 -4.07 -12.58
C ASP A 27 -0.87 -4.80 -11.31
N ASP A 28 -1.83 -5.39 -10.61
CA ASP A 28 -1.66 -6.36 -9.52
C ASP A 28 -3.03 -7.00 -9.18
N HIS A 29 -3.09 -7.85 -8.17
CA HIS A 29 -4.32 -8.38 -7.63
C HIS A 29 -5.29 -7.25 -7.22
N PRO A 30 -6.58 -7.30 -7.62
CA PRO A 30 -7.56 -6.24 -7.37
C PRO A 30 -7.67 -5.80 -5.90
N CYS A 31 -7.57 -6.75 -4.96
CA CYS A 31 -7.50 -6.45 -3.52
C CYS A 31 -6.33 -5.52 -3.14
N LEU A 32 -5.14 -5.76 -3.67
CA LEU A 32 -3.95 -4.95 -3.34
C LEU A 32 -4.01 -3.58 -3.97
N LEU A 33 -4.48 -3.49 -5.22
CA LEU A 33 -4.75 -2.21 -5.86
C LEU A 33 -5.79 -1.40 -5.07
N ALA A 34 -6.86 -2.05 -4.59
CA ALA A 34 -7.86 -1.40 -3.74
C ALA A 34 -7.27 -0.92 -2.39
N MET A 35 -6.45 -1.74 -1.73
CA MET A 35 -5.75 -1.33 -0.49
C MET A 35 -4.83 -0.13 -0.73
N CYS A 36 -4.01 -0.21 -1.77
CA CYS A 36 -3.09 0.84 -2.20
C CYS A 36 -3.81 2.16 -2.56
N ASP A 37 -4.97 2.08 -3.21
CA ASP A 37 -5.81 3.24 -3.52
C ASP A 37 -6.39 3.87 -2.23
N GLN A 38 -6.87 3.05 -1.29
CA GLN A 38 -7.37 3.53 0.00
C GLN A 38 -6.27 4.16 0.89
N ASP A 39 -5.05 3.65 0.79
CA ASP A 39 -3.92 4.05 1.63
C ASP A 39 -3.21 5.30 1.10
N SER A 40 -3.07 5.42 -0.22
CA SER A 40 -2.26 6.46 -0.85
C SER A 40 -2.78 6.99 -2.19
N GLY A 41 -3.87 6.45 -2.73
CA GLY A 41 -4.25 6.67 -4.14
C GLY A 41 -3.30 5.96 -5.11
N CYS A 42 -2.56 4.96 -4.64
CA CYS A 42 -1.47 4.29 -5.34
C CYS A 42 -0.36 5.21 -5.84
N VAL A 43 0.13 6.06 -4.95
CA VAL A 43 1.35 6.85 -5.16
C VAL A 43 2.28 6.74 -3.95
N PRO A 44 3.60 6.91 -4.14
CA PRO A 44 4.58 6.81 -3.05
C PRO A 44 4.52 8.06 -2.16
N LEU A 45 3.50 8.14 -1.30
CA LEU A 45 3.38 9.25 -0.34
C LEU A 45 4.56 9.20 0.64
N GLY A 46 5.15 10.35 0.94
CA GLY A 46 6.12 10.46 2.04
C GLY A 46 5.55 9.95 3.37
N CYS A 47 6.36 10.00 4.42
CA CYS A 47 5.91 9.53 5.73
C CYS A 47 4.97 10.54 6.41
N SER A 48 3.91 10.06 7.05
CA SER A 48 3.12 10.88 7.97
C SER A 48 2.47 10.02 9.06
N VAL A 49 2.11 10.67 10.17
CA VAL A 49 1.40 10.02 11.28
C VAL A 49 -0.06 9.74 10.90
N ASP A 50 -0.58 8.61 11.35
CA ASP A 50 -2.01 8.32 11.34
C ASP A 50 -2.71 8.83 12.61
N GLN A 51 -4.03 8.60 12.71
CA GLN A 51 -4.84 9.03 13.87
C GLN A 51 -4.46 8.35 15.21
N PHE A 52 -3.58 7.36 15.19
CA PHE A 52 -3.09 6.62 16.35
C PHE A 52 -1.60 6.91 16.63
N ASP A 53 -1.07 8.01 16.09
CA ASP A 53 0.33 8.43 16.20
C ASP A 53 1.33 7.40 15.65
N ARG A 54 0.90 6.54 14.72
CA ARG A 54 1.79 5.60 14.03
C ARG A 54 2.27 6.23 12.73
N ILE A 55 3.60 6.23 12.51
CA ILE A 55 4.17 6.72 11.25
C ILE A 55 4.03 5.62 10.19
N GLY A 56 3.32 5.92 9.11
CA GLY A 56 3.25 5.10 7.90
C GLY A 56 3.87 5.82 6.71
N CYS A 57 4.44 5.07 5.76
CA CYS A 57 5.06 5.63 4.56
C CYS A 57 4.60 4.92 3.28
N GLY A 58 4.69 5.62 2.16
CA GLY A 58 4.58 5.08 0.81
C GLY A 58 3.21 4.53 0.43
N TYR A 59 3.21 3.60 -0.53
CA TYR A 59 2.01 3.11 -1.23
C TYR A 59 0.94 2.54 -0.31
N PHE A 60 1.34 1.88 0.76
CA PHE A 60 0.42 1.22 1.70
C PHE A 60 0.51 1.79 3.11
N ARG A 61 1.10 2.99 3.28
CA ARG A 61 1.33 3.57 4.61
C ARG A 61 2.02 2.60 5.58
N LEU A 62 2.96 1.80 5.06
CA LEU A 62 3.66 0.73 5.79
C LEU A 62 4.44 1.34 6.97
N ASN A 63 4.29 0.79 8.18
CA ASN A 63 5.07 1.20 9.34
C ASN A 63 6.28 0.29 9.60
N ILE A 64 7.23 0.77 10.39
CA ILE A 64 8.48 0.02 10.66
C ILE A 64 8.26 -1.33 11.35
N TYR A 65 7.25 -1.44 12.23
CA TYR A 65 6.95 -2.69 12.90
C TYR A 65 6.43 -3.76 11.93
N GLN A 66 5.61 -3.35 10.95
CA GLN A 66 5.18 -4.24 9.87
C GLN A 66 6.37 -4.67 9.02
N PHE A 67 7.28 -3.75 8.67
CA PHE A 67 8.49 -4.07 7.92
C PHE A 67 9.38 -5.10 8.64
N GLN A 68 9.60 -4.93 9.95
CA GLN A 68 10.29 -5.92 10.78
C GLN A 68 9.58 -7.28 10.76
N GLN A 69 8.25 -7.28 10.85
CA GLN A 69 7.43 -8.49 10.92
C GLN A 69 7.38 -9.28 9.60
N CYS A 70 7.68 -8.63 8.47
CA CYS A 70 7.80 -9.23 7.14
C CYS A 70 9.25 -9.55 6.75
N TYR A 71 10.16 -9.57 7.74
CA TYR A 71 11.58 -9.93 7.57
C TYR A 71 12.39 -8.92 6.76
N GLN A 72 12.02 -7.64 6.80
CA GLN A 72 12.83 -6.53 6.29
C GLN A 72 13.27 -6.69 4.81
N PRO A 73 12.35 -6.95 3.87
CA PRO A 73 12.69 -7.23 2.48
C PRO A 73 13.49 -6.09 1.84
N GLY A 74 14.52 -6.45 1.07
CA GLY A 74 15.37 -5.50 0.35
C GLY A 74 16.44 -4.80 1.20
N LYS A 75 16.47 -5.00 2.52
CA LYS A 75 17.50 -4.45 3.39
C LYS A 75 18.87 -5.03 3.05
N LYS A 76 19.86 -4.16 2.85
CA LYS A 76 21.28 -4.53 2.70
C LYS A 76 22.02 -4.49 4.04
N ASP A 77 23.25 -5.00 4.05
CA ASP A 77 24.06 -5.08 5.26
C ASP A 77 24.45 -3.69 5.77
N GLU A 78 24.70 -2.74 4.86
CA GLU A 78 25.03 -1.35 5.14
C GLU A 78 23.83 -0.47 5.49
N ASP A 79 22.61 -0.89 5.14
CA ASP A 79 21.40 -0.10 5.36
C ASP A 79 21.01 -0.10 6.84
N THR A 80 20.66 1.07 7.37
CA THR A 80 19.90 1.13 8.62
C THR A 80 18.50 0.56 8.40
N GLU A 81 17.86 0.09 9.47
CA GLU A 81 16.49 -0.42 9.39
C GLU A 81 15.50 0.65 8.91
N ASN A 82 15.69 1.91 9.31
CA ASN A 82 14.86 3.03 8.88
C ASN A 82 15.01 3.29 7.37
N GLU A 83 16.23 3.31 6.84
CA GLU A 83 16.46 3.49 5.40
C GLU A 83 15.83 2.37 4.59
N ALA A 84 16.06 1.11 4.99
CA ALA A 84 15.49 -0.05 4.31
C ALA A 84 13.96 -0.07 4.37
N TRP A 85 13.37 0.26 5.53
CA TRP A 85 11.92 0.39 5.68
C TRP A 85 11.36 1.47 4.75
N MET A 86 11.95 2.68 4.75
CA MET A 86 11.49 3.78 3.91
C MET A 86 11.60 3.41 2.43
N ASN A 87 12.73 2.84 2.00
CA ASN A 87 12.93 2.39 0.63
C ASN A 87 11.88 1.35 0.22
N CYS A 88 11.63 0.35 1.06
CA CYS A 88 10.61 -0.67 0.78
C CYS A 88 9.19 -0.09 0.77
N ALA A 89 8.87 0.85 1.66
CA ALA A 89 7.56 1.48 1.71
C ALA A 89 7.28 2.31 0.44
N GLN A 90 8.31 2.98 -0.10
CA GLN A 90 8.23 3.77 -1.34
C GLN A 90 8.31 2.94 -2.62
N ASP A 91 8.63 1.65 -2.52
CA ASP A 91 8.58 0.69 -3.64
C ASP A 91 7.30 -0.13 -3.56
N TYR A 92 6.43 -0.02 -4.57
CA TYR A 92 5.15 -0.74 -4.58
C TYR A 92 5.34 -2.25 -4.48
N GLN A 93 6.28 -2.82 -5.22
CA GLN A 93 6.47 -4.27 -5.27
C GLN A 93 7.03 -4.79 -3.94
N CYS A 94 7.98 -4.07 -3.34
CA CYS A 94 8.51 -4.41 -2.02
C CYS A 94 7.43 -4.34 -0.94
N SER A 95 6.72 -3.22 -0.85
CA SER A 95 5.67 -3.02 0.16
C SER A 95 4.51 -4.00 -0.01
N ALA A 96 4.04 -4.24 -1.24
CA ALA A 96 3.00 -5.23 -1.51
C ALA A 96 3.46 -6.66 -1.14
N SER A 97 4.71 -7.03 -1.43
CA SER A 97 5.30 -8.32 -1.03
C SER A 97 5.40 -8.46 0.49
N CYS A 98 5.82 -7.39 1.18
CA CYS A 98 5.84 -7.34 2.64
C CYS A 98 4.44 -7.58 3.23
N ILE A 99 3.41 -6.91 2.71
CA ILE A 99 2.02 -7.08 3.16
C ILE A 99 1.49 -8.50 2.93
N ARG A 100 1.76 -9.09 1.76
CA ARG A 100 1.43 -10.51 1.49
C ARG A 100 2.11 -11.44 2.49
N THR A 101 3.37 -11.18 2.84
CA THR A 101 4.14 -11.95 3.82
C THR A 101 3.53 -11.85 5.21
N LEU A 102 3.19 -10.64 5.67
CA LEU A 102 2.51 -10.41 6.95
C LEU A 102 1.18 -11.14 7.02
N ALA A 103 0.37 -11.00 5.98
CA ALA A 103 -0.92 -11.65 5.92
C ALA A 103 -0.78 -13.19 5.92
N THR A 104 0.19 -13.73 5.18
CA THR A 104 0.49 -15.17 5.18
C THR A 104 0.90 -15.67 6.56
N LYS A 105 1.74 -14.90 7.28
CA LYS A 105 2.18 -15.21 8.64
C LYS A 105 1.02 -15.24 9.64
N PHE A 106 0.07 -14.30 9.53
CA PHE A 106 -1.00 -14.13 10.51
C PHE A 106 -2.38 -14.64 10.09
N ARG A 107 -2.55 -15.16 8.87
CA ARG A 107 -3.85 -15.66 8.35
C ARG A 107 -4.51 -16.72 9.22
N VAL A 108 -3.73 -17.49 9.97
CA VAL A 108 -4.24 -18.48 10.93
C VAL A 108 -5.09 -17.85 12.03
N LYS A 109 -5.03 -16.53 12.25
CA LYS A 109 -5.89 -15.80 13.20
C LYS A 109 -7.17 -15.24 12.56
N CYS A 110 -7.39 -15.48 11.27
CA CYS A 110 -8.47 -14.94 10.45
C CYS A 110 -9.39 -16.05 9.90
N TYR A 111 -9.67 -17.09 10.68
CA TYR A 111 -10.52 -18.20 10.25
C TYR A 111 -11.88 -17.74 9.68
N GLY A 112 -12.28 -18.34 8.56
CA GLY A 112 -13.57 -18.08 7.90
C GLY A 112 -13.64 -16.76 7.13
N LYS A 113 -12.53 -16.02 7.01
CA LYS A 113 -12.45 -14.79 6.22
C LYS A 113 -11.93 -15.06 4.82
N SER A 114 -12.34 -14.25 3.85
CA SER A 114 -11.74 -14.30 2.50
C SER A 114 -10.27 -13.90 2.57
N GLU A 115 -9.50 -14.24 1.53
CA GLU A 115 -8.08 -13.87 1.47
C GLU A 115 -7.91 -12.35 1.44
N CYS A 116 -8.78 -11.63 0.72
CA CYS A 116 -8.74 -10.17 0.72
C CYS A 116 -9.13 -9.54 2.06
N GLU A 117 -10.17 -10.06 2.73
CA GLU A 117 -10.49 -9.59 4.09
C GLU A 117 -9.29 -9.86 5.01
N THR A 118 -8.68 -11.05 4.92
CA THR A 118 -7.54 -11.42 5.76
C THR A 118 -6.36 -10.44 5.59
N ILE A 119 -5.94 -10.16 4.36
CA ILE A 119 -4.80 -9.27 4.09
C ILE A 119 -5.11 -7.82 4.48
N ALA A 120 -6.29 -7.29 4.12
CA ALA A 120 -6.67 -5.91 4.45
C ALA A 120 -6.76 -5.70 5.97
N ARG A 121 -7.29 -6.68 6.70
CA ARG A 121 -7.48 -6.60 8.15
C ARG A 121 -6.17 -6.73 8.91
N ILE A 122 -5.29 -7.63 8.48
CA ILE A 122 -3.95 -7.79 9.07
C ILE A 122 -3.08 -6.56 8.79
N HIS A 123 -3.23 -5.95 7.61
CA HIS A 123 -2.57 -4.69 7.29
C HIS A 123 -2.98 -3.57 8.25
N ASP A 124 -4.28 -3.31 8.39
CA ASP A 124 -4.79 -2.19 9.20
C ASP A 124 -4.56 -2.36 10.72
N GLY A 125 -4.74 -3.59 11.23
CA GLY A 125 -4.72 -3.89 12.67
C GLY A 125 -3.60 -4.82 13.15
N GLY A 126 -2.64 -5.16 12.29
CA GLY A 126 -1.58 -6.10 12.62
C GLY A 126 -2.09 -7.54 12.85
N ALA A 127 -1.33 -8.33 13.62
CA ALA A 127 -1.55 -9.76 13.79
C ALA A 127 -2.96 -10.16 14.30
N ASN A 128 -3.65 -9.27 15.03
CA ASN A 128 -5.00 -9.52 15.55
C ASN A 128 -6.08 -8.75 14.78
N GLY A 129 -5.75 -8.14 13.65
CA GLY A 129 -6.66 -7.25 12.91
C GLY A 129 -8.00 -7.89 12.56
N CYS A 130 -8.06 -9.20 12.26
CA CYS A 130 -9.33 -9.89 12.02
C CYS A 130 -10.26 -10.02 13.25
N ARG A 131 -9.73 -9.84 14.46
CA ARG A 131 -10.50 -9.84 15.72
C ARG A 131 -10.85 -8.43 16.21
N ASP A 132 -10.13 -7.43 15.72
CA ASP A 132 -10.34 -6.03 16.09
C ASP A 132 -11.49 -5.39 15.29
N ARG A 133 -12.58 -4.99 15.94
CA ARG A 133 -13.70 -4.34 15.26
C ARG A 133 -13.32 -2.99 14.63
N GLY A 134 -12.26 -2.32 15.10
CA GLY A 134 -11.77 -1.06 14.56
C GLY A 134 -11.41 -1.13 13.08
N THR A 135 -10.93 -2.28 12.61
CA THR A 135 -10.50 -2.45 11.22
C THR A 135 -11.65 -2.76 10.24
N ILE A 136 -12.93 -2.73 10.69
CA ILE A 136 -14.08 -3.10 9.83
C ILE A 136 -14.32 -2.01 8.80
N GLY A 137 -14.14 -0.75 9.21
CA GLY A 137 -14.28 0.40 8.32
C GLY A 137 -13.30 0.35 7.15
N TYR A 138 -12.02 0.07 7.42
CA TYR A 138 -11.02 -0.08 6.35
C TYR A 138 -11.36 -1.21 5.39
N TRP A 139 -11.64 -2.41 5.91
CA TRP A 139 -12.04 -3.55 5.08
C TRP A 139 -13.25 -3.24 4.20
N LYS A 140 -14.28 -2.58 4.74
CA LYS A 140 -15.45 -2.21 3.95
C LYS A 140 -15.07 -1.34 2.75
N ARG A 141 -14.22 -0.33 2.94
CA ARG A 141 -13.77 0.55 1.84
C ARG A 141 -12.98 -0.21 0.77
N VAL A 142 -12.05 -1.07 1.19
CA VAL A 142 -11.29 -1.93 0.27
C VAL A 142 -12.23 -2.83 -0.53
N ARG A 143 -13.14 -3.53 0.15
CA ARG A 143 -14.12 -4.42 -0.49
C ARG A 143 -15.03 -3.68 -1.47
N ASP A 144 -15.49 -2.50 -1.09
CA ASP A 144 -16.38 -1.70 -1.94
C ASP A 144 -15.62 -1.17 -3.18
N SER A 145 -14.30 -0.94 -3.09
CA SER A 145 -13.43 -0.50 -4.20
C SER A 145 -13.17 -1.60 -5.24
N CYS A 146 -12.82 -2.82 -4.83
CA CYS A 146 -12.58 -3.96 -5.75
C CYS A 146 -13.87 -4.73 -6.13
N GLY A 147 -14.95 -4.56 -5.38
CA GLY A 147 -16.21 -5.29 -5.57
C GLY A 147 -16.03 -6.82 -5.59
N PRO A 148 -16.68 -7.54 -6.52
CA PRO A 148 -16.61 -9.00 -6.63
C PRO A 148 -15.19 -9.55 -6.83
N GLU A 149 -14.29 -8.76 -7.43
CA GLU A 149 -12.93 -9.16 -7.79
C GLU A 149 -12.04 -9.43 -6.56
N CYS A 150 -12.43 -8.92 -5.39
CA CYS A 150 -11.75 -9.22 -4.12
C CYS A 150 -11.80 -10.69 -3.70
N ASN A 151 -12.67 -11.50 -4.29
CA ASN A 151 -12.77 -12.93 -3.97
C ASN A 151 -11.78 -13.80 -4.75
N LYS A 152 -11.00 -13.21 -5.66
CA LYS A 152 -9.92 -13.92 -6.34
C LYS A 152 -8.86 -14.38 -5.33
N PRO A 153 -8.21 -15.55 -5.56
CA PRO A 153 -7.10 -15.99 -4.72
C PRO A 153 -5.91 -15.04 -4.79
N ILE A 154 -5.39 -14.65 -3.63
CA ILE A 154 -4.22 -13.78 -3.42
C ILE A 154 -3.01 -14.61 -2.97
N PHE A 155 -3.23 -15.58 -2.09
CA PHE A 155 -2.17 -16.44 -1.60
C PHE A 155 -1.96 -17.57 -2.60
N THR A 156 -1.04 -17.41 -3.55
CA THR A 156 -0.59 -18.54 -4.36
C THR A 156 0.05 -19.58 -3.46
N ARG A 157 -0.51 -20.79 -3.46
CA ARG A 157 0.11 -21.96 -2.83
C ARG A 157 1.20 -22.45 -3.77
N HIS A 158 2.46 -22.29 -3.38
CA HIS A 158 3.49 -23.17 -3.92
C HIS A 158 3.25 -24.55 -3.30
N PHE A 159 2.82 -25.49 -4.14
CA PHE A 159 2.80 -26.91 -3.80
C PHE A 159 4.15 -27.51 -4.15
#